data_AF-A0A1E3VMT8-F1
#
_entry.id   AF-A0A1E3VMT8-F1
#
_cell.length_a   1.000
_cell.length_b   1.000
_cell.length_c   1.000
_cell.angle_alpha   90.00
_cell.angle_beta   90.00
_cell.angle_gamma   90.00
#
_symmetry.space_group_name_H-M   'P 1'
#
loop_
_entity.id
_entity.type
_entity.pdbx_description
1 polymer ?
#
loop_
_entity_poly.entity_id
_entity_poly.type
_entity_poly.pdbx_seq_one_letter_code
_entity_poly.pdbx_strand_id
1 'polypeptide(L)'
;MIAEIASGELDAGLLWGPVGGYYAQRADVPLRVVPLVKETAGPNTVYGITMGVRPDEPQWKHRINKVLAENQHDINVILQGYNVPLLNQEGELIASGTADR
;
A
#
# COMPACT_ATOMS: atom_id res chain seq x y z
N MET A 1 16.54 3.13 -6.37
CA MET A 1 15.31 2.76 -7.11
C MET A 1 14.41 3.94 -7.47
N ILE A 2 13.62 4.58 -6.58
CA ILE A 2 12.75 5.72 -7.01
C ILE A 2 13.57 6.87 -7.62
N ALA A 3 14.71 7.23 -7.01
CA ALA A 3 15.59 8.26 -7.55
C ALA A 3 16.23 7.86 -8.90
N GLU A 4 16.54 6.58 -9.11
CA GLU A 4 17.07 6.05 -10.38
C GLU A 4 16.01 6.06 -11.49
N ILE A 5 14.74 5.80 -11.13
CA ILE A 5 13.63 5.95 -12.07
C ILE A 5 13.43 7.43 -12.41
N ALA A 6 13.50 8.31 -11.40
CA ALA A 6 13.37 9.74 -11.60
C ALA A 6 14.52 10.35 -12.43
N SER A 7 15.74 9.82 -12.29
CA SER A 7 16.90 10.25 -13.09
C SER A 7 16.92 9.65 -14.51
N GLY A 8 16.08 8.66 -14.80
CA GLY A 8 16.07 7.92 -16.06
C GLY A 8 17.16 6.85 -16.18
N GLU A 9 17.86 6.51 -15.09
CA GLU A 9 18.78 5.37 -15.05
C GLU A 9 18.02 4.04 -15.11
N LEU A 10 16.80 4.00 -14.56
CA LEU A 10 15.88 2.88 -14.68
C LEU A 10 14.59 3.32 -15.37
N ASP A 11 14.07 2.49 -16.26
CA ASP A 11 12.78 2.74 -16.90
C ASP A 11 11.60 2.48 -15.95
N ALA A 12 11.75 1.52 -15.02
CA ALA A 12 10.73 1.11 -14.07
C ALA A 12 11.33 0.37 -12.86
N GLY A 13 10.54 0.18 -11.80
CA GLY A 13 10.94 -0.61 -10.63
C GLY A 13 9.76 -1.33 -9.99
N LEU A 14 10.04 -2.50 -9.41
CA LEU A 14 9.09 -3.29 -8.65
C LEU A 14 9.29 -3.05 -7.16
N LEU A 15 8.31 -2.42 -6.51
CA LEU A 15 8.40 -1.97 -5.13
C LEU A 15 7.18 -2.43 -4.33
N TRP A 16 7.36 -2.55 -3.03
CA TRP A 16 6.24 -2.81 -2.11
C TRP A 16 5.31 -1.59 -2.06
N GLY A 17 4.01 -1.82 -2.24
CA GLY A 17 2.99 -0.76 -2.45
C GLY A 17 3.09 0.45 -1.52
N PRO A 18 3.15 0.28 -0.18
CA PRO A 18 3.29 1.40 0.75
C PRO A 18 4.54 2.25 0.53
N VAL A 19 5.68 1.61 0.23
CA VAL A 19 6.97 2.29 0.02
C VAL A 19 7.00 2.95 -1.35
N GLY A 20 6.60 2.22 -2.40
CA GLY A 20 6.57 2.73 -3.77
C GLY A 20 5.61 3.91 -3.91
N GLY A 21 4.41 3.81 -3.33
CA GLY A 21 3.44 4.88 -3.29
C GLY A 21 3.96 6.16 -2.63
N TYR A 22 4.47 6.03 -1.40
CA TYR A 22 4.97 7.15 -0.60
C TYR A 22 6.07 7.96 -1.28
N TYR A 23 7.09 7.27 -1.83
CA TYR A 23 8.23 7.91 -2.45
C TYR A 23 7.93 8.38 -3.87
N ALA A 24 7.06 7.70 -4.62
CA ALA A 24 6.63 8.18 -5.93
C ALA A 24 5.90 9.53 -5.84
N GLN A 25 5.09 9.75 -4.80
CA GLN A 25 4.43 11.04 -4.54
C GLN A 25 5.43 12.18 -4.25
N ARG A 26 6.65 11.85 -3.85
CA ARG A 26 7.70 12.80 -3.43
C ARG A 26 8.82 12.95 -4.45
N ALA A 27 8.74 12.26 -5.58
CA ALA A 27 9.72 12.39 -6.64
C ALA A 27 9.62 13.77 -7.31
N ASP A 28 10.75 14.29 -7.78
CA ASP A 28 10.81 15.58 -8.48
C ASP A 28 10.14 15.54 -9.87
N VAL A 29 9.90 14.34 -10.38
CA VAL A 29 9.20 14.08 -11.65
C VAL A 29 7.92 13.28 -11.39
N PRO A 30 6.87 13.45 -12.21
CA PRO A 30 5.66 12.64 -12.08
C PRO A 30 5.98 11.17 -12.35
N LEU A 31 5.70 10.30 -11.38
CA LEU A 31 5.89 8.85 -11.49
C LEU A 31 4.57 8.12 -11.36
N ARG A 32 4.27 7.23 -12.30
CA ARG A 32 3.05 6.42 -12.26
C ARG A 32 3.21 5.21 -11.33
N VAL A 33 2.29 5.03 -10.39
CA VAL A 33 2.21 3.83 -9.54
C VAL A 33 1.13 2.90 -10.07
N VAL A 34 1.52 1.67 -10.44
CA VAL A 34 0.60 0.67 -10.99
C VAL A 34 0.57 -0.56 -10.07
N PRO A 35 -0.52 -0.79 -9.33
CA PRO A 35 -0.68 -2.01 -8.54
C PRO A 35 -0.73 -3.26 -9.42
N LEU A 36 0.05 -4.27 -9.03
CA LEU A 36 0.10 -5.58 -9.66
C LEU A 36 -1.02 -6.47 -9.10
N VAL A 37 -2.20 -6.43 -9.74
CA VAL A 37 -3.41 -7.18 -9.35
C VAL A 37 -3.94 -8.15 -10.43
N LYS A 38 -3.22 -8.30 -11.56
CA LYS A 38 -3.65 -9.10 -12.72
C LYS A 38 -2.72 -10.27 -13.04
N GLU A 39 -1.75 -10.52 -12.18
CA GLU A 39 -0.67 -11.47 -12.36
C GLU A 39 -1.23 -12.87 -12.13
N THR A 40 -1.11 -13.73 -13.14
CA THR A 40 -1.62 -15.11 -13.11
C THR A 40 -0.52 -16.15 -12.88
N ALA A 41 0.73 -15.70 -12.81
CA ALA A 41 1.91 -16.55 -12.62
C ALA A 41 2.95 -15.83 -11.76
N GLY A 42 3.79 -16.61 -11.07
CA GLY A 42 4.80 -16.10 -10.15
C GLY A 42 4.33 -16.06 -8.69
N PRO A 43 5.11 -15.41 -7.80
CA PRO A 43 4.73 -15.26 -6.40
C PRO A 43 3.52 -14.32 -6.25
N ASN A 44 2.79 -14.47 -5.15
CA ASN A 44 1.72 -13.53 -4.81
C ASN A 44 2.26 -12.10 -4.71
N THR A 45 1.49 -11.14 -5.22
CA THR A 45 1.80 -9.70 -5.15
C THR A 45 0.90 -8.96 -4.16
N VAL A 46 -0.17 -9.62 -3.68
CA VAL A 46 -1.16 -9.07 -2.75
C VAL A 46 -1.00 -9.71 -1.37
N TYR A 47 -0.85 -8.88 -0.35
CA TYR A 47 -0.66 -9.30 1.04
C TYR A 47 -1.46 -8.43 2.00
N GLY A 48 -2.11 -9.07 2.98
CA GLY A 48 -2.73 -8.36 4.10
C GLY A 48 -1.67 -7.84 5.08
N ILE A 49 -1.80 -6.58 5.50
CA ILE A 49 -0.98 -5.96 6.55
C ILE A 49 -1.81 -5.92 7.83
N THR A 50 -1.25 -6.40 8.93
CA THR A 50 -1.96 -6.49 10.22
C THR A 50 -1.09 -6.03 11.38
N MET A 51 -1.74 -5.76 12.51
CA MET A 51 -1.07 -5.42 13.77
C MET A 51 -0.60 -6.70 14.48
N GLY A 52 0.68 -6.78 14.79
CA GLY A 52 1.23 -7.85 15.62
C GLY A 52 0.92 -7.65 17.10
N VAL A 53 0.49 -8.71 17.77
CA VAL A 53 0.30 -8.76 19.24
C VAL A 53 1.08 -9.93 19.82
N ARG A 54 1.38 -9.89 21.12
CA ARG A 54 2.04 -11.03 21.78
C ARG A 54 1.11 -12.26 21.78
N PRO A 55 1.68 -13.47 21.77
CA PRO A 55 0.93 -14.69 22.05
C PRO A 55 0.17 -14.57 23.38
N ASP A 56 -0.94 -15.31 23.50
CA ASP A 56 -1.76 -15.41 24.70
C ASP A 56 -2.40 -14.11 25.22
N GLU A 57 -2.52 -13.08 24.37
CA GLU A 57 -3.25 -11.84 24.68
C GLU A 57 -4.55 -11.68 23.85
N PRO A 58 -5.53 -12.59 23.95
CA PRO A 58 -6.73 -12.56 23.11
C PRO A 58 -7.54 -11.28 23.35
N GLN A 59 -7.72 -10.83 24.59
CA GLN A 59 -8.50 -9.61 24.88
C GLN A 59 -7.87 -8.37 24.24
N TRP A 60 -6.54 -8.28 24.23
CA TRP A 60 -5.82 -7.19 23.59
C TRP A 60 -6.00 -7.20 22.07
N LYS A 61 -5.89 -8.38 21.44
CA LYS A 61 -6.22 -8.56 20.02
C LYS A 61 -7.63 -8.08 19.69
N HIS A 62 -8.63 -8.46 20.48
CA HIS A 62 -10.02 -8.03 20.26
C HIS A 62 -10.17 -6.51 20.39
N ARG A 63 -9.49 -5.89 21.35
CA ARG A 63 -9.49 -4.44 21.51
C ARG A 63 -8.88 -3.73 20.30
N ILE A 64 -7.75 -4.21 19.79
CA ILE A 64 -7.13 -3.65 18.57
C ILE A 64 -8.07 -3.82 17.38
N ASN A 65 -8.62 -5.01 17.17
CA ASN A 65 -9.56 -5.25 16.06
C ASN A 65 -10.79 -4.34 16.12
N LYS A 66 -11.32 -4.11 17.33
CA LYS A 66 -12.44 -3.17 17.53
C LYS A 66 -12.06 -1.75 17.13
N VAL A 67 -10.89 -1.27 17.57
CA VAL A 67 -10.40 0.07 17.19
C VAL A 67 -10.18 0.17 15.68
N LEU A 68 -9.56 -0.83 15.05
CA LEU A 68 -9.36 -0.84 13.60
C LEU A 68 -10.68 -0.77 12.84
N ALA A 69 -11.67 -1.57 13.25
CA ALA A 69 -12.99 -1.58 12.61
C ALA A 69 -13.74 -0.24 12.79
N GLU A 70 -13.73 0.32 14.01
CA GLU A 70 -14.40 1.60 14.32
C GLU A 70 -13.76 2.78 13.58
N ASN A 71 -12.47 2.72 13.24
CA ASN A 71 -11.72 3.82 12.61
C ASN A 71 -11.32 3.51 11.16
N GLN A 72 -11.95 2.52 10.51
CA GLN A 72 -11.55 2.04 9.18
C GLN A 72 -11.52 3.16 8.13
N HIS A 73 -12.48 4.10 8.20
CA HIS A 73 -12.54 5.24 7.29
C HIS A 73 -11.30 6.15 7.44
N ASP A 74 -11.00 6.57 8.66
CA ASP A 74 -9.88 7.48 8.94
C ASP A 74 -8.53 6.83 8.62
N ILE A 75 -8.40 5.52 8.88
CA ILE A 75 -7.23 4.75 8.47
C ILE A 75 -7.07 4.77 6.95
N ASN A 76 -8.14 4.55 6.18
CA ASN A 76 -8.08 4.59 4.72
C ASN A 76 -7.68 5.99 4.22
N VAL A 77 -8.22 7.05 4.82
CA VAL A 77 -7.87 8.45 4.48
C VAL A 77 -6.38 8.71 4.72
N ILE A 78 -5.83 8.26 5.85
CA ILE A 78 -4.40 8.39 6.13
C ILE A 78 -3.59 7.66 5.07
N LEU A 79 -3.88 6.39 4.82
CA LEU A 79 -3.13 5.57 3.86
C LEU A 79 -3.17 6.17 2.44
N GLN A 80 -4.34 6.65 2.00
CA GLN A 80 -4.50 7.35 0.73
C GLN A 80 -3.70 8.66 0.69
N GLY A 81 -3.66 9.42 1.80
CA GLY A 81 -2.87 10.64 1.92
C GLY A 81 -1.36 10.40 1.71
N TYR A 82 -0.88 9.21 2.09
CA TYR A 82 0.50 8.74 1.84
C TYR A 82 0.66 7.98 0.53
N ASN A 83 -0.32 8.04 -0.38
CA ASN A 83 -0.30 7.41 -1.70
C ASN A 83 -0.18 5.87 -1.66
N VAL A 84 -0.61 5.23 -0.57
CA VAL A 84 -0.61 3.78 -0.42
C VAL A 84 -1.76 3.18 -1.24
N PRO A 85 -1.51 2.23 -2.18
CA PRO A 85 -2.59 1.54 -2.90
C PRO A 85 -3.40 0.65 -1.96
N LEU A 86 -4.73 0.80 -1.96
CA LEU A 86 -5.63 0.04 -1.08
C LEU A 86 -6.42 -1.00 -1.88
N LEU A 87 -6.34 -2.25 -1.43
CA LEU A 87 -7.04 -3.39 -2.03
C LEU A 87 -8.14 -3.94 -1.09
N ASN A 88 -9.18 -4.54 -1.64
CA ASN A 88 -10.17 -5.31 -0.87
C ASN A 88 -9.67 -6.75 -0.62
N GLN A 89 -10.50 -7.56 0.04
CA GLN A 89 -10.14 -8.93 0.40
C GLN A 89 -10.00 -9.83 -0.84
N GLU A 90 -10.66 -9.45 -1.93
CA GLU A 90 -10.62 -10.09 -3.23
C GLU A 90 -9.40 -9.68 -4.06
N GLY A 91 -8.57 -8.76 -3.55
CA GLY A 91 -7.37 -8.25 -4.23
C GLY A 91 -7.65 -7.16 -5.26
N GLU A 92 -8.87 -6.64 -5.29
CA GLU A 92 -9.31 -5.57 -6.20
C GLU A 92 -8.96 -4.20 -5.62
N LEU A 93 -8.58 -3.27 -6.49
CA LEU A 93 -8.19 -1.93 -6.10
C LEU A 93 -9.41 -1.10 -5.68
N ILE A 94 -9.47 -0.72 -4.41
CA ILE A 94 -10.51 0.16 -3.85
C ILE A 94 -10.14 1.63 -4.10
N ALA A 95 -8.84 1.95 -3.97
CA ALA A 95 -8.32 3.29 -4.22
C ALA A 95 -6.87 3.24 -4.69
N SER A 96 -6.61 3.87 -5.85
CA SER A 96 -5.26 4.20 -6.29
C SER A 96 -4.81 5.48 -5.62
N GLY A 97 -3.61 5.46 -5.03
CA GLY A 97 -2.87 6.69 -4.78
C GLY A 97 -2.76 7.50 -6.09
N THR A 98 -3.15 8.77 -6.04
CA THR A 98 -3.20 9.65 -7.21
C THR A 98 -1.80 10.04 -7.63
N ALA A 99 -1.30 9.41 -8.68
CA ALA A 99 -0.16 9.90 -9.45
C ALA A 99 -0.56 10.33 -10.87
N ASP A 100 -1.82 10.74 -11.05
CA ASP A 100 -2.25 11.50 -12.23
C ASP A 100 -2.22 12.98 -11.85
N ARG A 101 -1.09 13.64 -12.09
CA ARG A 101 -0.98 15.08 -12.30
C ARG A 101 -0.12 15.34 -13.52
#